data_AF-A0A382BAB6-F1
#
_entry.id   AF-A0A382BAB6-F1
#
_cell.length_a   1.000
_cell.length_b   1.000
_cell.length_c   1.000
_cell.angle_alpha   90.00
_cell.angle_beta   90.00
_cell.angle_gamma   90.00
#
_symmetry.space_group_name_H-M   'P 1'
#
loop_
_entity.id
_entity.type
_entity.pdbx_description
1 polymer ?
#
loop_
_entity_poly.entity_id
_entity_poly.type
_entity_poly.pdbx_seq_one_letter_code
_entity_poly.pdbx_strand_id
1 'polypeptide(L)'
;MDEANPIEGLNDSKCLSVKQRQHLAPIIRQQAQAFAVALAEPKEIDELNILEASLLAMERAILRLDIKLDVVLIDGNQTPRFSNQSVRFTTESVISGDRTVEAISAASILAKICRDRLMQRWHRRFPDYGFNQNKGYPTPAHLKVLRALGPCCIHRKSFSPVRGAYEAQVL
;
A
#
# COMPACT_ATOMS: atom_id res chain seq x y z
N MET A 1 13.74 -2.02 14.02
CA MET A 1 13.49 -3.37 14.55
C MET A 1 14.56 -3.61 15.60
N ASP A 2 14.27 -4.39 16.63
CA ASP A 2 15.29 -4.77 17.62
C ASP A 2 16.06 -5.98 17.09
N GLU A 3 17.32 -5.80 16.72
CA GLU A 3 18.17 -6.89 16.20
C GLU A 3 18.39 -8.00 17.24
N ALA A 4 18.30 -7.67 18.53
CA ALA A 4 18.42 -8.66 19.61
C ALA A 4 17.13 -9.49 19.79
N ASN A 5 16.01 -9.07 19.19
CA ASN A 5 14.72 -9.72 19.30
C ASN A 5 14.01 -9.76 17.93
N PRO A 6 14.49 -10.59 16.99
CA PRO A 6 13.94 -10.66 15.65
C PRO A 6 12.52 -11.24 15.63
N ILE A 7 11.69 -10.81 14.67
CA ILE A 7 10.37 -11.39 14.45
C ILE A 7 10.50 -12.56 13.47
N GLU A 8 10.33 -13.77 13.97
CA GLU A 8 10.32 -14.97 13.13
C GLU A 8 9.16 -14.97 12.13
N GLY A 9 9.42 -15.43 10.91
CA GLY A 9 8.40 -15.59 9.86
C GLY A 9 8.10 -14.35 9.03
N LEU A 10 8.85 -13.25 9.22
CA LEU A 10 8.86 -12.13 8.27
C LEU A 10 9.31 -12.60 6.87
N ASN A 11 8.62 -12.12 5.84
CA ASN A 11 8.92 -12.36 4.43
C ASN A 11 8.14 -11.35 3.57
N ASP A 12 8.34 -11.37 2.25
CA ASP A 12 7.49 -10.65 1.28
C ASP A 12 6.01 -10.90 1.62
N SER A 13 5.28 -9.82 1.92
CA SER A 13 3.89 -9.89 2.34
C SER A 13 2.98 -10.61 1.34
N LYS A 14 3.35 -10.67 0.06
CA LYS A 14 2.62 -11.38 -1.01
C LYS A 14 2.85 -12.89 -0.95
N CYS A 15 4.01 -13.34 -0.45
CA CYS A 15 4.31 -14.75 -0.23
C CYS A 15 3.63 -15.31 1.02
N LEU A 16 3.23 -14.45 1.95
CA LEU A 16 2.51 -14.86 3.17
C LEU A 16 1.00 -15.09 2.90
N SER A 17 0.41 -16.02 3.62
CA SER A 17 -1.05 -16.19 3.68
C SER A 17 -1.71 -15.05 4.47
N VAL A 18 -3.03 -14.89 4.31
CA VAL A 18 -3.82 -13.93 5.10
C VAL A 18 -3.68 -14.20 6.60
N LYS A 19 -3.71 -15.48 7.01
CA LYS A 19 -3.57 -15.89 8.41
C LYS A 19 -2.20 -15.51 8.97
N GLN A 20 -1.12 -15.78 8.24
CA GLN A 20 0.23 -15.40 8.65
C GLN A 20 0.37 -13.89 8.81
N ARG A 21 -0.10 -13.09 7.84
CA ARG A 21 -0.08 -11.62 7.98
C ARG A 21 -0.88 -11.12 9.16
N GLN A 22 -2.04 -11.72 9.43
CA GLN A 22 -2.89 -11.36 10.58
C GLN A 22 -2.23 -11.70 11.92
N HIS A 23 -1.47 -12.79 11.97
CA HIS A 23 -0.68 -13.18 13.14
C HIS A 23 0.52 -12.27 13.37
N LEU A 24 1.28 -11.94 12.31
CA LEU A 24 2.47 -11.10 12.40
C LEU A 24 2.17 -9.63 12.67
N ALA A 25 1.09 -9.08 12.12
CA ALA A 25 0.77 -7.66 12.25
C ALA A 25 0.70 -7.13 13.71
N PRO A 26 0.04 -7.79 14.69
CA PRO A 26 0.09 -7.34 16.08
C PRO A 26 1.49 -7.44 16.69
N ILE A 27 2.27 -8.48 16.38
CA ILE A 27 3.64 -8.67 16.89
C ILE A 27 4.53 -7.52 16.39
N ILE A 28 4.46 -7.21 15.09
CA ILE A 28 5.18 -6.09 14.48
C ILE A 28 4.83 -4.77 15.19
N ARG A 29 3.53 -4.50 15.43
CA ARG A 29 3.11 -3.26 16.10
C ARG A 29 3.60 -3.17 17.54
N GLN A 30 3.72 -4.30 18.23
CA GLN A 30 4.18 -4.35 19.62
C GLN A 30 5.69 -4.14 19.73
N GLN A 31 6.46 -4.70 18.79
CA GLN A 31 7.93 -4.68 18.86
C GLN A 31 8.56 -3.51 18.09
N ALA A 32 7.85 -2.90 17.13
CA ALA A 32 8.35 -1.73 16.43
C ALA A 32 8.39 -0.51 17.36
N GLN A 33 9.51 0.22 17.36
CA GLN A 33 9.66 1.47 18.11
C GLN A 33 8.59 2.50 17.72
N ALA A 34 8.27 2.59 16.43
CA ALA A 34 7.15 3.33 15.89
C ALA A 34 6.70 2.69 14.57
N PHE A 35 5.43 2.91 14.20
CA PHE A 35 4.92 2.58 12.88
C PHE A 35 3.88 3.59 12.44
N ALA A 36 3.78 3.79 11.13
CA ALA A 36 2.74 4.59 10.51
C ALA A 36 2.32 3.96 9.18
N VAL A 37 1.07 4.18 8.80
CA VAL A 37 0.54 3.82 7.49
C VAL A 37 -0.14 5.06 6.91
N ALA A 38 0.17 5.36 5.65
CA ALA A 38 -0.47 6.44 4.90
C ALA A 38 -0.95 5.93 3.55
N LEU A 39 -1.79 6.72 2.90
CA LEU A 39 -2.41 6.39 1.62
C LEU A 39 -2.26 7.56 0.65
N ALA A 40 -2.22 7.23 -0.64
CA ALA A 40 -2.57 8.15 -1.71
C ALA A 40 -3.95 7.78 -2.24
N GLU A 41 -4.81 8.76 -2.40
CA GLU A 41 -6.18 8.59 -2.87
C GLU A 41 -6.22 8.27 -4.38
N PRO A 42 -7.29 7.64 -4.89
CA PRO A 42 -7.44 7.36 -6.33
C PRO A 42 -7.25 8.62 -7.19
N LYS A 43 -7.76 9.77 -6.73
CA LYS A 43 -7.60 11.06 -7.41
C LYS A 43 -6.13 11.47 -7.51
N GLU A 44 -5.37 11.36 -6.43
CA GLU A 44 -3.93 11.67 -6.42
C GLU A 44 -3.16 10.72 -7.33
N ILE A 45 -3.55 9.45 -7.39
CA ILE A 45 -2.96 8.47 -8.33
C ILE A 45 -3.25 8.85 -9.78
N ASP A 46 -4.48 9.32 -10.06
CA ASP A 46 -4.87 9.76 -11.39
C ASP A 46 -4.12 11.04 -11.81
N GLU A 47 -3.82 11.94 -10.87
CA GLU A 47 -3.09 13.20 -11.11
C GLU A 47 -1.57 13.01 -11.22
N LEU A 48 -0.98 12.18 -10.37
CA LEU A 48 0.47 12.05 -10.24
C LEU A 48 1.08 10.89 -11.01
N ASN A 49 0.28 9.88 -11.38
CA ASN A 49 0.69 8.51 -11.72
C ASN A 49 0.96 7.60 -10.49
N ILE A 50 1.01 6.28 -10.72
CA ILE A 50 1.11 5.28 -9.64
C ILE A 50 2.46 5.27 -8.92
N LEU A 51 3.55 5.61 -9.59
CA LEU A 51 4.88 5.66 -9.00
C LEU A 51 4.97 6.84 -8.03
N GLU A 52 4.66 8.05 -8.52
CA GLU A 52 4.73 9.27 -7.70
C GLU A 52 3.73 9.23 -6.54
N ALA A 53 2.51 8.71 -6.76
CA ALA A 53 1.56 8.52 -5.67
C ALA A 53 2.01 7.49 -4.64
N SER A 54 2.80 6.48 -5.04
CA SER A 54 3.39 5.53 -4.09
C SER A 54 4.48 6.20 -3.26
N LEU A 55 5.34 7.01 -3.88
CA LEU A 55 6.37 7.80 -3.18
C LEU A 55 5.74 8.82 -2.21
N LEU A 56 4.65 9.49 -2.61
CA LEU A 56 3.89 10.40 -1.75
C LEU A 56 3.29 9.68 -0.53
N ALA A 57 2.75 8.47 -0.71
CA ALA A 57 2.24 7.68 0.41
C ALA A 57 3.37 7.25 1.38
N MET A 58 4.55 6.92 0.85
CA MET A 58 5.73 6.61 1.67
C MET A 58 6.22 7.85 2.44
N GLU A 59 6.34 9.00 1.79
CA GLU A 59 6.68 10.28 2.42
C GLU A 59 5.75 10.56 3.60
N ARG A 60 4.43 10.51 3.37
CA ARG A 60 3.42 10.70 4.42
C ARG A 60 3.53 9.71 5.56
N ALA A 61 3.90 8.45 5.29
CA ALA A 61 4.08 7.46 6.34
C ALA A 61 5.31 7.78 7.19
N ILE A 62 6.43 8.13 6.55
CA ILE A 62 7.69 8.45 7.23
C ILE A 62 7.53 9.71 8.11
N LEU A 63 6.89 10.75 7.59
CA LEU A 63 6.68 12.01 8.31
C LEU A 63 5.69 11.92 9.48
N ARG A 64 4.93 10.82 9.58
CA ARG A 64 4.04 10.53 10.73
C ARG A 64 4.77 9.82 11.87
N LEU A 65 6.01 9.38 11.66
CA LEU A 65 6.80 8.73 12.70
C LEU A 65 7.32 9.79 13.67
N ASP A 66 6.88 9.70 14.92
CA ASP A 66 7.34 10.58 16.01
C ASP A 66 8.57 9.99 16.72
N ILE A 67 9.61 9.70 15.94
CA ILE A 67 10.91 9.19 16.42
C ILE A 67 12.05 9.83 15.64
N LYS A 68 13.25 9.85 16.24
CA LYS A 68 14.46 10.22 15.51
C LYS A 68 14.80 9.12 14.51
N LEU A 69 14.95 9.51 13.24
CA LEU A 69 15.42 8.65 12.16
C LEU A 69 16.82 9.11 11.75
N ASP A 70 17.71 8.17 11.46
CA ASP A 70 19.02 8.45 10.86
C ASP A 70 19.05 8.02 9.38
N VAL A 71 18.54 6.81 9.08
CA VAL A 71 18.44 6.24 7.72
C VAL A 71 17.06 5.62 7.51
N VAL A 72 16.46 5.81 6.34
CA VAL A 72 15.21 5.17 5.93
C VAL A 72 15.43 4.31 4.69
N LEU A 73 15.19 3.00 4.84
CA LEU A 73 15.30 2.03 3.75
C LEU A 73 13.94 1.86 3.05
N ILE A 74 13.91 1.98 1.72
CA ILE A 74 12.71 1.94 0.89
C ILE A 74 12.77 0.76 -0.07
N ASP A 75 11.71 -0.05 -0.13
CA ASP A 75 11.62 -1.12 -1.12
C ASP A 75 11.50 -0.56 -2.55
N GLY A 76 12.34 -1.06 -3.45
CA GLY A 76 12.35 -0.70 -4.87
C GLY A 76 13.63 0.01 -5.30
N ASN A 77 13.52 0.85 -6.32
CA ASN A 77 14.66 1.56 -6.94
C ASN A 77 14.54 3.09 -6.86
N GLN A 78 13.53 3.61 -6.15
CA GLN A 78 13.29 5.05 -6.01
C GLN A 78 12.93 5.37 -4.57
N THR A 79 13.28 6.58 -4.14
CA THR A 79 13.01 7.10 -2.80
C THR A 79 12.12 8.35 -2.85
N PRO A 80 11.31 8.61 -1.82
CA PRO A 80 10.53 9.83 -1.75
C PRO A 80 11.42 11.07 -1.69
N ARG A 81 10.97 12.15 -2.33
CA ARG A 81 11.67 13.43 -2.32
C ARG A 81 11.03 14.32 -1.25
N PHE A 82 11.69 14.48 -0.11
CA PHE A 82 11.23 15.35 0.99
C PHE A 82 11.47 16.84 0.70
N SER A 83 11.18 17.30 -0.53
CA SER A 83 11.62 18.61 -1.03
C SER A 83 11.00 19.81 -0.30
N ASN A 84 9.86 19.60 0.38
CA ASN A 84 9.15 20.66 1.10
C ASN A 84 9.40 20.63 2.62
N GLN A 85 10.30 19.79 3.11
CA GLN A 85 10.55 19.61 4.53
C GLN A 85 12.03 19.44 4.84
N SER A 86 12.51 20.13 5.89
CA SER A 86 13.85 19.89 6.42
C SER A 86 13.87 18.59 7.22
N VAL A 87 14.23 17.50 6.57
CA VAL A 87 14.45 16.20 7.21
C VAL A 87 15.91 16.05 7.65
N ARG A 88 16.13 15.28 8.73
CA ARG A 88 17.46 15.03 9.31
C ARG A 88 17.96 13.59 9.10
N PHE A 89 17.29 12.85 8.24
CA PHE A 89 17.64 11.46 7.88
C PHE A 89 17.97 11.36 6.40
N THR A 90 18.69 10.30 6.03
CA THR A 90 18.91 9.93 4.62
C THR A 90 17.91 8.85 4.18
N THR A 91 17.75 8.68 2.87
CA THR A 91 16.94 7.59 2.29
C THR A 91 17.75 6.76 1.33
N GLU A 92 17.57 5.45 1.39
CA GLU A 92 18.22 4.49 0.49
C GLU A 92 17.18 3.52 -0.08
N SER A 93 17.28 3.21 -1.36
CA SER A 93 16.43 2.23 -2.00
C SER A 93 17.07 0.84 -1.96
N VAL A 94 16.27 -0.18 -1.69
CA VAL A 94 16.68 -1.58 -1.62
C VAL A 94 15.78 -2.39 -2.54
N ILE A 95 16.37 -2.95 -3.60
CA ILE A 95 15.63 -3.78 -4.55
C ILE A 95 15.22 -5.08 -3.86
N SER A 96 13.91 -5.40 -3.89
CA SER A 96 13.34 -6.56 -3.17
C SER A 96 13.66 -6.55 -1.68
N GLY A 97 13.64 -5.35 -1.08
CA GLY A 97 13.95 -5.13 0.33
C GLY A 97 12.99 -5.86 1.26
N ASP A 98 11.77 -6.15 0.80
CA ASP A 98 10.77 -6.92 1.56
C ASP A 98 11.18 -8.40 1.81
N ARG A 99 12.19 -8.90 1.10
CA ARG A 99 12.78 -10.24 1.27
C ARG A 99 14.09 -10.24 2.05
N THR A 100 14.79 -9.10 2.11
CA THR A 100 16.16 -9.03 2.62
C THR A 100 16.32 -8.14 3.84
N VAL A 101 15.37 -7.25 4.11
CA VAL A 101 15.40 -6.30 5.23
C VAL A 101 14.15 -6.47 6.08
N GLU A 102 14.32 -6.85 7.35
CA GLU A 102 13.21 -7.13 8.27
C GLU A 102 12.25 -5.95 8.42
N ALA A 103 12.78 -4.72 8.55
CA ALA A 103 11.95 -3.52 8.68
C ALA A 103 11.07 -3.27 7.45
N ILE A 104 11.60 -3.53 6.24
CA ILE A 104 10.85 -3.40 4.99
C ILE A 104 9.80 -4.51 4.90
N SER A 105 10.17 -5.74 5.24
CA SER A 105 9.24 -6.87 5.31
C SER A 105 8.05 -6.56 6.24
N ALA A 106 8.36 -6.11 7.47
CA ALA A 106 7.37 -5.71 8.47
C ALA A 106 6.45 -4.59 7.97
N ALA A 107 7.01 -3.55 7.35
CA ALA A 107 6.26 -2.45 6.75
C ALA A 107 5.32 -2.95 5.63
N SER A 108 5.80 -3.84 4.76
CA SER A 108 5.00 -4.42 3.67
C SER A 108 3.79 -5.21 4.20
N ILE A 109 3.96 -5.95 5.31
CA ILE A 109 2.88 -6.70 5.97
C ILE A 109 1.84 -5.75 6.55
N LEU A 110 2.25 -4.70 7.26
CA LEU A 110 1.33 -3.71 7.82
C LEU A 110 0.57 -2.96 6.72
N ALA A 111 1.24 -2.57 5.64
CA ALA A 111 0.62 -1.94 4.49
C ALA A 111 -0.42 -2.87 3.84
N LYS A 112 -0.08 -4.14 3.64
CA LYS A 112 -0.99 -5.14 3.05
C LYS A 112 -2.22 -5.39 3.92
N ILE A 113 -2.06 -5.53 5.23
CA ILE A 113 -3.18 -5.69 6.17
C ILE A 113 -4.09 -4.46 6.16
N CYS A 114 -3.52 -3.26 6.13
CA CYS A 114 -4.30 -2.03 6.05
C CYS A 114 -5.10 -1.95 4.74
N ARG A 115 -4.44 -2.23 3.60
CA ARG A 115 -5.06 -2.24 2.27
C ARG A 115 -6.19 -3.26 2.17
N ASP A 116 -5.99 -4.48 2.68
CA ASP A 116 -7.00 -5.55 2.65
C ASP A 116 -8.24 -5.19 3.49
N ARG A 117 -8.04 -4.61 4.68
CA ARG A 117 -9.13 -4.10 5.54
C ARG A 117 -9.89 -2.97 4.87
N LEU A 118 -9.19 -2.06 4.20
CA LEU A 118 -9.82 -0.98 3.44
C LEU A 118 -10.73 -1.52 2.34
N MET A 119 -10.29 -2.53 1.58
CA MET A 119 -11.13 -3.16 0.55
C MET A 119 -12.34 -3.90 1.10
N GLN A 120 -12.23 -4.51 2.28
CA GLN A 120 -13.40 -5.06 2.96
C GLN A 120 -14.42 -3.98 3.33
N ARG A 121 -13.97 -2.80 3.78
CA ARG A 121 -14.87 -1.67 4.07
C ARG A 121 -15.55 -1.18 2.79
N TRP A 122 -14.80 -1.00 1.71
CA TRP A 122 -15.36 -0.59 0.43
C TRP A 122 -16.32 -1.62 -0.17
N HIS A 123 -16.07 -2.91 0.03
CA HIS A 123 -17.02 -3.94 -0.36
C HIS A 123 -18.37 -3.81 0.34
N ARG A 124 -18.41 -3.40 1.62
CA ARG A 124 -19.70 -3.14 2.29
C ARG A 124 -20.47 -1.99 1.65
N ARG A 125 -19.76 -0.99 1.12
CA ARG A 125 -20.36 0.16 0.43
C ARG A 125 -20.75 -0.16 -1.01
N PHE A 126 -19.96 -1.00 -1.68
CA PHE A 126 -20.09 -1.36 -3.09
C PHE A 126 -19.98 -2.89 -3.24
N PRO A 127 -21.02 -3.65 -2.84
CA PRO A 127 -20.95 -5.11 -2.76
C PRO A 127 -20.73 -5.77 -4.12
N ASP A 128 -21.34 -5.25 -5.18
CA ASP A 128 -21.33 -5.86 -6.51
C ASP A 128 -19.92 -6.00 -7.09
N TYR A 129 -19.00 -5.09 -6.74
CA TYR A 129 -17.64 -5.08 -7.27
C TYR A 129 -16.72 -6.15 -6.68
N GLY A 130 -17.14 -6.87 -5.62
CA GLY A 130 -16.36 -7.98 -5.06
C GLY A 130 -15.00 -7.58 -4.45
N PHE A 131 -14.86 -6.34 -3.96
CA PHE A 131 -13.59 -5.82 -3.42
C PHE A 131 -13.03 -6.64 -2.25
N ASN A 132 -13.87 -7.36 -1.50
CA ASN A 132 -13.43 -8.26 -0.44
C ASN A 132 -12.58 -9.43 -0.97
N GLN A 133 -12.73 -9.81 -2.23
CA GLN A 133 -11.97 -10.88 -2.88
C GLN A 133 -10.86 -10.32 -3.76
N ASN A 134 -11.24 -9.54 -4.77
CA ASN A 134 -10.29 -9.06 -5.79
C ASN A 134 -9.41 -7.88 -5.35
N LYS A 135 -9.72 -7.24 -4.22
CA LYS A 135 -8.96 -6.08 -3.67
C LYS A 135 -8.82 -4.89 -4.64
N GLY A 136 -9.66 -4.81 -5.67
CA GLY A 136 -9.57 -3.81 -6.75
C GLY A 136 -8.69 -4.22 -7.93
N TYR A 137 -8.06 -5.40 -7.92
CA TYR A 137 -7.32 -5.92 -9.08
C TYR A 137 -8.28 -6.23 -10.25
N PRO A 138 -7.81 -6.14 -11.51
CA PRO A 138 -8.63 -6.33 -12.71
C PRO A 138 -8.91 -7.82 -12.99
N THR A 139 -9.45 -8.53 -12.01
CA THR A 139 -9.91 -9.92 -12.19
C THR A 139 -11.08 -9.98 -13.18
N PRO A 140 -11.29 -11.11 -13.89
CA PRO A 140 -12.42 -11.25 -14.81
C PRO A 140 -13.78 -10.89 -14.17
N ALA A 141 -13.99 -11.28 -12.92
CA ALA A 141 -15.20 -10.93 -12.16
C ALA A 141 -15.33 -9.42 -11.94
N HIS A 142 -14.25 -8.74 -11.55
CA HIS A 142 -14.24 -7.29 -11.36
C HIS A 142 -14.49 -6.54 -12.68
N LEU A 143 -13.83 -6.95 -13.76
CA LEU A 143 -13.98 -6.33 -15.08
C LEU A 143 -15.39 -6.53 -15.66
N LYS A 144 -16.06 -7.65 -15.35
CA LYS A 144 -17.47 -7.87 -15.72
C LYS A 144 -18.38 -6.84 -15.05
N VAL A 145 -18.24 -6.65 -13.74
CA VAL A 145 -19.06 -5.71 -12.98
C VAL A 145 -18.72 -4.26 -13.35
N LEU A 146 -17.45 -3.95 -13.54
CA LEU A 146 -16.99 -2.63 -13.96
C LEU A 146 -17.59 -2.21 -15.30
N ARG A 147 -17.72 -3.14 -16.27
CA ARG A 147 -18.40 -2.87 -17.54
C ARG A 147 -19.91 -2.69 -17.41
N ALA A 148 -20.54 -3.41 -16.48
CA ALA A 148 -21.99 -3.38 -16.30
C ALA A 148 -22.47 -2.15 -15.51
N LEU A 149 -21.74 -1.78 -14.44
CA LEU A 149 -22.14 -0.72 -13.51
C LEU A 149 -21.33 0.57 -13.69
N GLY A 150 -20.18 0.50 -14.36
CA GLY A 150 -19.22 1.61 -14.45
C GLY A 150 -18.30 1.72 -13.25
N PRO A 151 -17.38 2.69 -13.25
CA PRO A 151 -16.50 2.95 -12.12
C PRO A 151 -17.24 3.61 -10.95
N CYS A 152 -16.87 3.24 -9.72
CA CYS A 152 -17.28 3.93 -8.50
C CYS A 152 -16.19 4.91 -8.04
N CYS A 153 -16.43 5.62 -6.93
CA CYS A 153 -15.55 6.68 -6.43
C CYS A 153 -14.13 6.22 -6.05
N ILE A 154 -13.89 4.90 -5.90
CA ILE A 154 -12.55 4.38 -5.56
C ILE A 154 -11.77 3.82 -6.75
N HIS A 155 -12.34 3.82 -7.94
CA HIS A 155 -11.63 3.43 -9.15
C HIS A 155 -10.70 4.55 -9.60
N ARG A 156 -9.53 4.17 -10.12
CA ARG A 156 -8.52 5.07 -10.68
C ARG A 156 -8.83 5.29 -12.14
N LYS A 157 -9.41 6.43 -12.50
CA LYS A 157 -9.93 6.70 -13.84
C LYS A 157 -8.84 6.73 -14.91
N SER A 158 -7.60 7.01 -14.52
CA SER A 158 -6.44 6.97 -15.41
C SER A 158 -6.07 5.55 -15.86
N PHE A 159 -6.49 4.50 -15.15
CA PHE A 159 -6.13 3.12 -15.47
C PHE A 159 -6.98 2.60 -16.64
N SER A 160 -6.33 1.99 -17.66
CA SER A 160 -6.97 1.64 -18.94
C SER A 160 -8.33 0.92 -18.83
N PRO A 161 -8.50 -0.16 -18.02
CA PRO A 161 -9.80 -0.84 -17.93
C PRO A 161 -10.91 0.02 -17.33
N VAL A 162 -10.55 0.96 -16.45
CA VAL A 162 -11.49 1.89 -15.80
C VAL A 162 -11.87 3.00 -16.76
N ARG A 163 -10.89 3.57 -17.47
CA ARG A 163 -11.11 4.60 -18.48
C ARG A 163 -12.07 4.12 -19.56
N GLY A 164 -11.85 2.94 -20.12
CA GLY A 164 -12.72 2.37 -21.15
C GLY A 164 -14.15 2.13 -20.64
N ALA A 165 -14.31 1.70 -19.38
CA ALA A 165 -15.64 1.54 -18.78
C ALA A 165 -16.35 2.87 -18.53
N TYR A 166 -15.61 3.93 -18.19
CA TYR A 166 -16.15 5.28 -18.03
C TYR A 166 -16.58 5.88 -19.38
N GLU A 167 -15.73 5.80 -20.40
CA GLU A 167 -16.01 6.32 -21.75
C GLU A 167 -17.22 5.64 -22.39
N ALA A 168 -17.39 4.33 -22.20
CA ALA A 168 -18.54 3.58 -22.70
C ALA A 168 -19.89 3.93 -22.04
N GLN A 169 -19.90 4.63 -20.90
CA GLN A 169 -21.12 5.09 -20.23
C GLN A 169 -21.54 6.51 -20.62
N VAL A 170 -20.63 7.27 -21.22
CA VAL A 170 -20.88 8.67 -21.63
C VAL A 170 -21.40 8.74 -23.07
N LEU A 171 -21.30 7.64 -23.81
CA LEU A 171 -21.89 7.43 -25.14
C LEU A 171 -23.32 6.89 -25.03
#